data_AF-A0A644WVI2-F1
#
_entry.id   AF-A0A644WVI2-F1
#
_cell.length_a   1.000
_cell.length_b   1.000
_cell.length_c   1.000
_cell.angle_alpha   90.00
_cell.angle_beta   90.00
_cell.angle_gamma   90.00
#
_symmetry.space_group_name_H-M   'P 1'
#
loop_
_entity.id
_entity.type
_entity.pdbx_description
1 polymer ?
#
loop_
_entity_poly.entity_id
_entity_poly.type
_entity_poly.pdbx_seq_one_letter_code
_entity_poly.pdbx_strand_id
1 'polypeptide(L)'
;MRPVRELNEEYIPVRDVFLDILKIRQDAGKNTTFKQNQDFLSVSFFDSEDNNKSFWVTLGKKRNKLEFKYFYYLTVDCLIDSVDKPTPSKNRRVAEYFSMSEDIYRFERIILAVYDYRDMESNGKLFDCCQNYMECSDARACIHPDEEFRKRCTYRQKLKRGIIFFGQNRNID
;
A
#
# COMPACT_ATOMS: atom_id res chain seq x y z
N MET A 1 -13.27 -7.49 -24.33
CA MET A 1 -12.31 -7.88 -23.27
C MET A 1 -11.13 -8.59 -23.93
N ARG A 2 -9.88 -8.18 -23.68
CA ARG A 2 -8.70 -8.96 -24.11
C ARG A 2 -8.38 -10.01 -23.04
N PRO A 3 -8.01 -11.25 -23.42
CA PRO A 3 -7.73 -12.31 -22.46
C PRO A 3 -6.49 -11.98 -21.64
N VAL A 4 -6.59 -12.21 -20.33
CA VAL A 4 -5.46 -12.17 -19.40
C VAL A 4 -4.51 -13.30 -19.82
N ARG A 5 -3.33 -12.95 -20.37
CA ARG A 5 -2.31 -13.94 -20.73
C ARG A 5 -1.87 -14.66 -19.45
N GLU A 6 -1.80 -15.99 -19.51
CA GLU A 6 -1.34 -16.85 -18.41
C GLU A 6 0.06 -16.41 -17.95
N LEU A 7 0.26 -16.42 -16.62
CA LEU A 7 1.50 -15.93 -16.04
C LEU A 7 2.63 -16.93 -16.23
N ASN A 8 3.88 -16.44 -16.41
CA ASN A 8 5.04 -17.34 -16.41
C ASN A 8 5.22 -17.90 -14.99
N GLU A 9 5.60 -19.17 -14.89
CA GLU A 9 5.78 -19.87 -13.60
C GLU A 9 6.77 -19.16 -12.66
N GLU A 10 7.82 -18.54 -13.20
CA GLU A 10 8.80 -17.74 -12.45
C GLU A 10 8.20 -16.51 -11.74
N TYR A 11 7.03 -16.04 -12.18
CA TYR A 11 6.40 -14.80 -11.71
C TYR A 11 5.17 -15.03 -10.82
N ILE A 12 4.73 -16.29 -10.69
CA ILE A 12 3.64 -16.70 -9.80
C ILE A 12 3.93 -16.30 -8.34
N PRO A 13 5.15 -16.49 -7.79
CA PRO A 13 5.44 -16.13 -6.40
C PRO A 13 5.24 -14.64 -6.11
N VAL A 14 5.65 -13.76 -7.02
CA VAL A 14 5.56 -12.30 -6.81
C VAL A 14 4.12 -11.81 -6.86
N ARG A 15 3.30 -12.35 -7.78
CA ARG A 15 1.86 -12.06 -7.81
C ARG A 15 1.20 -12.52 -6.51
N ASP A 16 1.52 -13.73 -6.06
CA ASP A 16 0.85 -14.34 -4.91
C ASP A 16 1.24 -13.63 -3.61
N VAL A 17 2.50 -13.23 -3.44
CA VAL A 17 2.94 -12.37 -2.32
C VAL A 17 2.19 -11.03 -2.33
N PHE A 18 2.04 -10.38 -3.48
CA PHE A 18 1.28 -9.13 -3.57
C PHE A 18 -0.19 -9.32 -3.22
N LEU A 19 -0.82 -10.37 -3.75
CA LEU A 19 -2.21 -10.67 -3.43
C LEU A 19 -2.39 -11.05 -1.97
N ASP A 20 -1.43 -11.74 -1.37
CA ASP A 20 -1.43 -12.08 0.06
C ASP A 20 -1.41 -10.83 0.93
N ILE A 21 -0.45 -9.92 0.67
CA ILE A 21 -0.38 -8.59 1.32
C ILE A 21 -1.71 -7.84 1.18
N LEU A 22 -2.31 -7.85 0.00
CA LEU A 22 -3.53 -7.11 -0.28
C LEU A 22 -4.81 -7.78 0.25
N LYS A 23 -4.86 -9.11 0.37
CA LYS A 23 -6.02 -9.85 0.89
C LYS A 23 -6.37 -9.51 2.33
N ILE A 24 -5.44 -8.86 3.06
CA ILE A 24 -5.71 -8.22 4.36
C ILE A 24 -6.86 -7.18 4.24
N ARG A 25 -7.09 -6.64 3.04
CA ARG A 25 -8.20 -5.72 2.72
C ARG A 25 -9.27 -6.47 1.91
N GLN A 26 -10.51 -6.51 2.42
CA GLN A 26 -11.64 -7.25 1.83
C GLN A 26 -12.01 -6.81 0.40
N ASP A 27 -11.52 -5.66 -0.06
CA ASP A 27 -11.85 -4.98 -1.31
C ASP A 27 -10.66 -4.80 -2.27
N ALA A 28 -9.44 -5.19 -1.89
CA ALA A 28 -8.22 -4.86 -2.65
C ALA A 28 -8.08 -5.52 -4.03
N GLY A 29 -8.88 -6.55 -4.31
CA GLY A 29 -8.89 -7.18 -5.63
C GLY A 29 -9.49 -6.31 -6.75
N LYS A 30 -10.32 -5.30 -6.44
CA LYS A 30 -11.11 -4.57 -7.44
C LYS A 30 -10.32 -3.50 -8.21
N ASN A 31 -9.32 -2.88 -7.59
CA ASN A 31 -8.55 -1.76 -8.17
C ASN A 31 -7.10 -2.14 -8.52
N THR A 32 -6.79 -3.45 -8.48
CA THR A 32 -5.45 -3.97 -8.75
C THR A 32 -5.39 -4.54 -10.16
N THR A 33 -4.44 -4.07 -10.95
CA THR A 33 -4.17 -4.63 -12.28
C THR A 33 -2.80 -5.27 -12.31
N PHE A 34 -2.76 -6.47 -12.89
CA PHE A 34 -1.55 -7.20 -13.19
C PHE A 34 -1.28 -7.08 -14.70
N LYS A 35 -0.14 -6.50 -15.08
CA LYS A 35 0.34 -6.54 -16.47
C LYS A 35 1.68 -7.27 -16.50
N GLN A 36 1.78 -8.23 -17.41
CA GLN A 36 3.00 -8.98 -17.67
C GLN A 36 3.39 -8.83 -19.14
N ASN A 37 4.70 -8.71 -19.38
CA ASN A 37 5.30 -9.07 -20.66
C ASN A 37 6.61 -9.84 -20.42
N GLN A 38 7.39 -10.08 -21.48
CA GLN A 38 8.63 -10.86 -21.42
C GLN A 38 9.74 -10.23 -20.54
N ASP A 39 9.63 -8.94 -20.19
CA ASP A 39 10.69 -8.18 -19.50
C ASP A 39 10.23 -7.55 -18.17
N PHE A 40 8.94 -7.61 -17.82
CA PHE A 40 8.44 -7.13 -16.53
C PHE A 40 7.11 -7.78 -16.10
N LEU A 41 6.95 -7.94 -14.78
CA LEU A 41 5.66 -8.06 -14.09
C LEU A 41 5.37 -6.75 -13.37
N SER A 42 4.33 -6.01 -13.78
CA SER A 42 3.87 -4.82 -13.06
C SER A 42 2.59 -5.13 -12.28
N VAL A 43 2.66 -5.02 -10.96
CA VAL A 43 1.49 -4.84 -10.10
C VAL A 43 1.24 -3.34 -9.98
N SER A 44 0.04 -2.89 -10.33
CA SER A 44 -0.33 -1.48 -10.22
C SER A 44 -1.74 -1.34 -9.66
N PHE A 45 -1.90 -0.42 -8.72
CA PHE A 45 -3.21 0.07 -8.31
C PHE A 45 -3.59 1.23 -9.22
N PHE A 46 -4.75 1.12 -9.86
CA PHE A 46 -5.26 2.12 -10.80
C PHE A 46 -6.41 2.89 -10.17
N ASP A 47 -6.39 4.20 -10.43
CA ASP A 47 -7.62 4.94 -10.72
C ASP A 47 -7.97 4.66 -12.20
N SER A 48 -9.23 4.34 -12.48
CA SER A 48 -9.73 4.11 -13.84
C SER A 48 -9.59 5.34 -14.74
N GLU A 49 -9.45 6.54 -14.18
CA GLU A 49 -9.54 7.78 -14.97
C GLU A 49 -8.21 8.38 -15.43
N ASP A 50 -7.08 8.13 -14.76
CA ASP A 50 -5.91 9.01 -14.95
C ASP A 50 -4.61 8.34 -15.43
N ASN A 51 -4.62 7.02 -15.68
CA ASN A 51 -3.44 6.27 -16.14
C ASN A 51 -2.17 6.44 -15.27
N ASN A 52 -2.34 7.03 -14.07
CA ASN A 52 -1.28 7.58 -13.25
C ASN A 52 -0.92 6.61 -12.14
N LYS A 53 -0.15 5.58 -12.49
CA LYS A 53 0.14 4.46 -11.59
C LYS A 53 1.01 4.91 -10.41
N SER A 54 0.84 4.24 -9.29
CA SER A 54 1.39 4.66 -7.98
C SER A 54 2.43 3.68 -7.47
N PHE A 55 2.45 2.49 -8.06
CA PHE A 55 3.18 1.34 -7.58
C PHE A 55 3.53 0.45 -8.78
N TRP A 56 4.74 -0.12 -8.76
CA TRP A 56 5.30 -0.99 -9.77
C TRP A 56 6.26 -1.99 -9.15
N VAL A 57 6.16 -3.24 -9.59
CA VAL A 57 7.24 -4.22 -9.45
C VAL A 57 7.86 -4.39 -10.83
N THR A 58 9.12 -4.76 -10.90
CA THR A 58 9.80 -5.15 -12.13
C THR A 58 10.73 -6.31 -11.81
N LEU A 59 10.49 -7.42 -12.49
CA LEU A 59 11.35 -8.60 -12.48
C LEU A 59 12.13 -8.54 -13.78
N GLY A 60 13.43 -8.26 -13.68
CA GLY A 60 14.27 -7.97 -14.84
C GLY A 60 15.48 -8.89 -14.91
N LYS A 61 16.02 -9.06 -16.12
CA LYS A 61 17.17 -9.94 -16.42
C LYS A 61 18.48 -9.64 -15.66
N LYS A 62 18.57 -8.51 -14.92
CA LYS A 62 19.76 -8.12 -14.13
C LYS A 62 19.48 -7.88 -12.64
N ARG A 63 18.32 -7.35 -12.26
CA ARG A 63 17.90 -7.08 -10.87
C ARG A 63 16.38 -7.01 -10.77
N ASN A 64 15.83 -7.41 -9.63
CA ASN A 64 14.44 -7.18 -9.28
C ASN A 64 14.28 -5.85 -8.53
N LYS A 65 13.22 -5.12 -8.85
CA LYS A 65 13.00 -3.74 -8.41
C LYS A 65 11.54 -3.52 -8.05
N LEU A 66 11.30 -2.75 -7.00
CA LEU A 66 10.00 -2.26 -6.55
C LEU A 66 10.05 -0.72 -6.62
N GLU A 67 9.14 -0.09 -7.36
CA GLU A 67 9.07 1.37 -7.55
C GLU A 67 7.69 1.90 -7.13
N PHE A 68 7.66 2.98 -6.36
CA PHE A 68 6.41 3.61 -5.92
C PHE A 68 6.51 5.12 -5.94
N LYS A 69 5.36 5.78 -6.06
CA LYS A 69 5.26 7.22 -5.87
C LYS A 69 5.52 7.57 -4.41
N TYR A 70 6.37 8.56 -4.20
CA TYR A 70 6.66 9.09 -2.89
C TYR A 70 5.48 9.94 -2.40
N PHE A 71 4.93 9.54 -1.27
CA PHE A 71 3.97 10.33 -0.51
C PHE A 71 4.59 10.61 0.86
N TYR A 72 4.91 11.88 1.13
CA TYR A 72 5.77 12.31 2.23
C TYR A 72 5.39 11.70 3.59
N TYR A 73 4.10 11.62 3.89
CA TYR A 73 3.64 11.05 5.16
C TYR A 73 3.56 9.51 5.16
N LEU A 74 3.33 8.84 4.02
CA LEU A 74 3.28 7.36 3.93
C LEU A 74 4.66 6.74 4.15
N THR A 75 5.71 7.48 3.80
CA THR A 75 7.10 6.99 3.74
C THR A 75 7.90 7.31 4.97
N VAL A 76 7.61 8.41 5.67
CA VAL A 76 8.33 8.79 6.90
C VAL A 76 8.11 7.79 8.03
N ASP A 77 6.95 7.12 8.13
CA ASP A 77 6.69 6.11 9.18
C ASP A 77 7.04 4.66 8.78
N CYS A 78 7.18 4.40 7.46
CA CYS A 78 7.36 3.05 6.91
C CYS A 78 8.78 2.77 6.37
N LEU A 79 9.59 3.79 6.07
CA LEU A 79 10.97 3.66 5.57
C LEU A 79 12.05 4.03 6.61
N ILE A 80 11.68 4.13 7.89
CA ILE A 80 12.48 4.77 8.96
C ILE A 80 13.94 4.29 9.01
N ASP A 81 14.25 3.07 8.57
CA ASP A 81 15.62 2.54 8.66
C ASP A 81 16.47 2.62 7.37
N SER A 82 15.96 3.14 6.24
CA SER A 82 16.65 2.91 4.94
C SER A 82 16.88 4.11 4.02
N VAL A 83 16.26 5.28 4.21
CA VAL A 83 16.37 6.37 3.22
C VAL A 83 16.51 7.74 3.87
N ASP A 84 17.55 8.49 3.46
CA ASP A 84 17.69 9.92 3.74
C ASP A 84 16.38 10.65 3.44
N LYS A 85 15.80 11.30 4.46
CA LYS A 85 14.51 11.99 4.41
C LYS A 85 14.42 12.87 3.16
N PRO A 86 13.66 12.47 2.12
CA PRO A 86 13.64 13.23 0.90
C PRO A 86 12.76 14.48 1.06
N THR A 87 13.16 15.58 0.42
CA THR A 87 12.37 16.81 0.34
C THR A 87 11.02 16.56 -0.35
N PRO A 88 9.90 17.10 0.16
CA PRO A 88 8.57 16.86 -0.38
C PRO A 88 8.45 17.46 -1.80
N SER A 89 8.42 16.59 -2.80
CA SER A 89 8.18 16.94 -4.19
C SER A 89 7.01 16.10 -4.71
N LYS A 90 5.95 16.77 -5.19
CA LYS A 90 4.86 16.11 -5.92
C LYS A 90 5.48 15.41 -7.14
N ASN A 91 5.32 14.10 -7.24
CA ASN A 91 5.82 13.20 -8.31
C ASN A 91 7.22 12.57 -8.13
N ARG A 92 7.88 12.67 -6.97
CA ARG A 92 9.09 11.86 -6.73
C ARG A 92 8.73 10.37 -6.72
N ARG A 93 9.58 9.53 -7.30
CA ARG A 93 9.49 8.06 -7.23
C ARG A 93 10.65 7.52 -6.41
N VAL A 94 10.39 6.48 -5.65
CA VAL A 94 11.39 5.71 -4.89
C VAL A 94 11.47 4.32 -5.49
N ALA A 95 12.68 3.78 -5.62
CA ALA A 95 12.92 2.45 -6.11
C ALA A 95 13.77 1.67 -5.10
N GLU A 96 13.28 0.51 -4.71
CA GLU A 96 13.93 -0.46 -3.84
C GLU A 96 14.26 -1.71 -4.63
N TYR A 97 15.31 -2.42 -4.24
CA TYR A 97 15.79 -3.62 -4.94
C TYR A 97 15.62 -4.85 -4.05
N PHE A 98 15.31 -5.98 -4.66
CA PHE A 98 15.14 -7.25 -3.96
C PHE A 98 15.77 -8.41 -4.72
N SER A 99 16.03 -9.51 -4.01
CA SER A 99 16.65 -10.70 -4.61
C SER A 99 15.62 -11.82 -4.80
N MET A 100 14.75 -12.04 -3.81
CA MET A 100 13.71 -13.07 -3.81
C MET A 100 12.30 -12.47 -3.67
N SER A 101 11.25 -13.21 -4.06
CA SER A 101 9.86 -12.77 -3.91
C SER A 101 9.49 -12.44 -2.46
N GLU A 102 10.05 -13.17 -1.50
CA GLU A 102 9.75 -13.02 -0.08
C GLU A 102 10.31 -11.72 0.50
N ASP A 103 11.34 -11.14 -0.12
CA ASP A 103 11.85 -9.82 0.27
C ASP A 103 10.79 -8.72 0.09
N ILE A 104 9.75 -8.96 -0.73
CA ILE A 104 8.65 -8.02 -0.95
C ILE A 104 7.85 -7.77 0.34
N TYR A 105 7.75 -8.76 1.23
CA TYR A 105 7.08 -8.59 2.53
C TYR A 105 7.73 -7.50 3.38
N ARG A 106 9.01 -7.18 3.18
CA ARG A 106 9.67 -6.05 3.87
C ARG A 106 9.04 -4.70 3.51
N PHE A 107 8.35 -4.62 2.38
CA PHE A 107 7.68 -3.41 1.90
C PHE A 107 6.17 -3.44 2.15
N GLU A 108 5.64 -4.43 2.88
CA GLU A 108 4.20 -4.60 3.16
C GLU A 108 3.56 -3.29 3.63
N ARG A 109 4.15 -2.64 4.64
CA ARG A 109 3.63 -1.38 5.20
C ARG A 109 3.52 -0.29 4.14
N ILE A 110 4.51 -0.17 3.25
CA ILE A 110 4.52 0.82 2.17
C ILE A 110 3.50 0.47 1.09
N ILE A 111 3.40 -0.80 0.72
CA ILE A 111 2.44 -1.31 -0.26
C ILE A 111 1.02 -0.97 0.20
N LEU A 112 0.67 -1.30 1.45
CA LEU A 112 -0.63 -1.02 2.04
C LEU A 112 -0.88 0.48 2.19
N ALA A 113 0.12 1.25 2.61
CA ALA A 113 0.02 2.70 2.74
C ALA A 113 -0.27 3.38 1.39
N VAL A 114 0.45 3.01 0.33
CA VAL A 114 0.21 3.51 -1.04
C VAL A 114 -1.15 3.07 -1.55
N TYR A 115 -1.58 1.84 -1.25
CA TYR A 115 -2.90 1.34 -1.60
C TYR A 115 -4.01 2.18 -0.96
N ASP A 116 -3.99 2.31 0.37
CA ASP A 116 -5.01 3.02 1.16
C ASP A 116 -5.14 4.48 0.71
N TYR A 117 -4.03 5.16 0.42
CA TYR A 117 -4.08 6.54 -0.06
C TYR A 117 -4.77 6.67 -1.41
N ARG A 118 -4.47 5.77 -2.35
CA ARG A 118 -5.03 5.88 -3.70
C ARG A 118 -6.48 5.46 -3.75
N ASP A 119 -6.88 4.44 -3.00
CA ASP A 119 -8.29 4.09 -2.89
C ASP A 119 -9.12 5.27 -2.34
N MET A 120 -8.58 5.98 -1.34
CA MET A 120 -9.20 7.20 -0.80
C MET A 120 -9.27 8.34 -1.81
N GLU A 121 -8.19 8.60 -2.56
CA GLU A 121 -8.11 9.68 -3.54
C GLU A 121 -9.13 9.47 -4.67
N SER A 122 -9.20 8.24 -5.20
CA SER A 122 -10.05 7.89 -6.34
C SER A 122 -11.53 7.76 -5.98
N ASN A 123 -11.85 7.18 -4.82
CA ASN A 123 -13.25 6.91 -4.48
C ASN A 123 -13.90 8.00 -3.63
N GLY A 124 -13.13 8.93 -3.06
CA GLY A 124 -13.64 9.91 -2.09
C GLY A 124 -14.31 9.26 -0.86
N LYS A 125 -14.12 7.95 -0.68
CA LYS A 125 -14.85 7.15 0.30
C LYS A 125 -14.28 7.35 1.70
N LEU A 126 -15.16 7.23 2.68
CA LEU A 126 -14.76 6.98 4.06
C LEU A 126 -14.14 5.58 4.12
N PHE A 127 -13.05 5.45 4.87
CA PHE A 127 -12.39 4.18 5.11
C PHE A 127 -12.36 3.86 6.60
N ASP A 128 -12.32 2.58 6.95
CA ASP A 128 -12.38 2.17 8.35
C ASP A 128 -11.05 2.47 9.06
N CYS A 129 -9.97 1.77 8.73
CA CYS A 129 -8.65 2.00 9.35
C CYS A 129 -7.52 1.90 8.32
N CYS A 130 -6.46 2.68 8.52
CA CYS A 130 -5.22 2.61 7.74
C CYS A 130 -4.22 1.63 8.37
N GLN A 131 -3.06 1.41 7.75
CA GLN A 131 -2.01 0.52 8.27
C GLN A 131 -1.53 0.83 9.71
N ASN A 132 -1.65 2.07 10.19
CA ASN A 132 -1.25 2.45 11.55
C ASN A 132 -2.34 2.12 12.62
N TYR A 133 -3.20 1.13 12.37
CA TYR A 133 -4.36 0.86 13.22
C TYR A 133 -3.94 0.38 14.61
N MET A 134 -2.88 -0.44 14.71
CA MET A 134 -2.34 -0.92 15.99
C MET A 134 -1.84 0.25 16.83
N GLU A 135 -1.01 1.12 16.23
CA GLU A 135 -0.44 2.28 16.89
C GLU A 135 -1.53 3.28 17.30
N CYS A 136 -2.58 3.45 16.47
CA CYS A 136 -3.74 4.27 16.82
C CYS A 136 -4.53 3.69 18.02
N SER A 137 -4.67 2.35 18.09
CA SER A 137 -5.33 1.68 19.21
C SER A 137 -4.54 1.83 20.50
N ASP A 138 -3.23 1.63 20.44
CA ASP A 138 -2.35 1.72 21.61
C ASP A 138 -2.27 3.16 22.12
N ALA A 139 -2.26 4.16 21.22
CA ALA A 139 -2.34 5.58 21.57
C ALA A 139 -3.75 6.07 21.94
N ARG A 140 -4.79 5.24 21.75
CA ARG A 140 -6.22 5.58 21.93
C ARG A 140 -6.67 6.81 21.11
N ALA A 141 -5.92 7.16 20.07
CA ALA A 141 -6.13 8.33 19.24
C ALA A 141 -5.53 8.11 17.85
N CYS A 142 -6.10 8.77 16.85
CA CYS A 142 -5.53 8.71 15.50
C CYS A 142 -4.25 9.54 15.42
N ILE A 143 -3.13 8.87 15.14
CA ILE A 143 -1.77 9.43 15.07
C ILE A 143 -1.35 9.89 13.66
N HIS A 144 -2.17 9.67 12.64
CA HIS A 144 -1.80 9.98 11.26
C HIS A 144 -1.47 11.49 11.09
N PRO A 145 -0.38 11.87 10.42
CA PRO A 145 0.01 13.28 10.35
C PRO A 145 -0.83 14.10 9.36
N ASP A 146 -1.34 13.49 8.29
CA ASP A 146 -2.18 14.17 7.29
C ASP A 146 -3.61 14.36 7.80
N GLU A 147 -4.06 15.63 7.89
CA GLU A 147 -5.38 16.00 8.41
C GLU A 147 -6.52 15.62 7.45
N GLU A 148 -6.33 15.77 6.14
CA GLU A 148 -7.34 15.42 5.13
C GLU A 148 -7.58 13.91 5.10
N PHE A 149 -6.50 13.13 5.22
CA PHE A 149 -6.58 11.68 5.40
C PHE A 149 -7.36 11.31 6.68
N ARG A 150 -7.07 11.98 7.79
CA ARG A 150 -7.76 11.77 9.08
C ARG A 150 -9.23 12.13 9.07
N LYS A 151 -9.66 13.06 8.22
CA LYS A 151 -11.08 13.41 8.09
C LYS A 151 -11.90 12.26 7.50
N ARG A 152 -11.27 11.40 6.69
CA ARG A 152 -11.95 10.26 6.02
C ARG A 152 -11.85 8.93 6.77
N CYS A 153 -11.05 8.85 7.82
CA CYS A 153 -10.94 7.66 8.68
C CYS A 153 -12.11 7.55 9.66
N THR A 154 -12.97 6.53 9.52
CA THR A 154 -14.04 6.26 10.48
C THR A 154 -13.50 5.68 11.80
N TYR A 155 -12.37 4.97 11.78
CA TYR A 155 -11.76 4.45 13.00
C TYR A 155 -11.28 5.57 13.93
N ARG A 156 -10.83 6.70 13.39
CA ARG A 156 -10.61 7.92 14.20
C ARG A 156 -11.87 8.35 14.95
N GLN A 157 -13.04 8.25 14.34
CA GLN A 157 -14.31 8.59 14.99
C GLN A 157 -14.68 7.57 16.06
N LYS A 158 -14.44 6.27 15.80
CA LYS A 158 -14.59 5.18 16.79
C LYS A 158 -13.67 5.41 18.01
N LEU A 159 -12.39 5.73 17.78
CA LEU A 159 -11.42 6.07 18.84
C LEU A 159 -11.88 7.27 19.67
N LYS A 160 -12.38 8.34 19.04
CA LYS A 160 -12.95 9.50 19.76
C LYS A 160 -14.14 9.15 20.65
N ARG A 161 -14.89 8.11 20.30
CA ARG A 161 -16.00 7.57 21.10
C ARG A 161 -15.54 6.54 22.14
N GLY A 162 -14.24 6.28 22.22
CA GLY A 162 -13.66 5.28 23.12
C GLY A 162 -13.82 3.83 22.64
N ILE A 163 -14.15 3.59 21.37
CA ILE A 163 -14.30 2.23 20.81
C ILE A 163 -12.97 1.80 20.16
N ILE A 164 -12.36 0.72 20.67
CA ILE A 164 -11.04 0.25 20.29
C ILE A 164 -11.10 -1.22 19.85
N PHE A 165 -10.93 -1.47 18.55
CA PHE A 165 -11.04 -2.80 17.94
C PHE A 165 -9.76 -3.65 18.01
N PHE A 166 -8.60 -3.02 18.09
CA PHE A 166 -7.28 -3.68 17.97
C PHE A 166 -6.35 -3.31 19.13
N GLY A 167 -5.14 -3.88 19.15
CA GLY A 167 -4.09 -3.54 20.10
C GLY A 167 -4.35 -3.96 21.55
N GLN A 168 -3.45 -3.55 22.45
CA GLN A 168 -3.51 -3.94 23.87
C GLN A 168 -4.69 -3.29 24.62
N ASN A 169 -5.25 -2.21 24.05
CA ASN A 169 -6.38 -1.46 24.60
C ASN A 169 -7.74 -1.89 24.02
N ARG A 170 -7.83 -3.03 23.31
CA ARG A 170 -9.10 -3.51 22.74
C ARG A 170 -10.19 -3.63 23.82
N ASN A 171 -11.40 -3.15 23.52
CA ASN A 171 -12.49 -3.04 24.51
C ASN A 171 -13.89 -3.40 23.95
N ILE A 172 -13.92 -4.33 23.02
CA ILE A 172 -15.14 -4.83 22.37
C ILE A 172 -15.11 -6.34 22.52
N ASP A 173 -16.23 -6.97 22.81
CA ASP A 173 -16.32 -8.42 22.99
C ASP A 173 -16.41 -9.12 21.63
#